data_AF-A0A0K2RBB9-F1
#
_entry.id   AF-A0A0K2RBB9-F1
#
_cell.length_a   1.000
_cell.length_b   1.000
_cell.length_c   1.000
_cell.angle_alpha   90.00
_cell.angle_beta   90.00
_cell.angle_gamma   90.00
#
_symmetry.space_group_name_H-M   'P 1'
#
loop_
_entity.id
_entity.type
_entity.pdbx_description
1 polymer ?
#
loop_
_entity_poly.entity_id
_entity_poly.type
_entity_poly.pdbx_seq_one_letter_code
_entity_poly.pdbx_strand_id
1 'polypeptide(L)'
;MLVHVGASKADQDNTLPDVVVLPYGETPSTCAPCAVHRWVALMNAVDRRQTMTLLYAYQLDVHVCGKAGTSPGLISSADLMSGAPFLRATYRNRRSARIHEQGITGDALHTMLLARMAEAGMNPSAYGFHSLRAGHVTQARRNGASTEEIMRAGRWRKAETVNVYDREFNPAARNSVMRLGL
;
A
#
# COMPACT_ATOMS: atom_id res chain seq x y z
N MET A 1 10.65 -4.30 2.44
CA MET A 1 11.29 -3.01 2.07
C MET A 1 10.87 -1.95 3.07
N LEU A 2 11.76 -1.05 3.47
CA LEU A 2 11.45 0.09 4.33
C LEU A 2 11.33 1.35 3.48
N VAL A 3 10.30 2.16 3.72
CA VAL A 3 10.10 3.45 3.05
C VAL A 3 9.93 4.52 4.10
N HIS A 4 10.75 5.57 4.01
CA HIS A 4 10.57 6.77 4.83
C HIS A 4 9.53 7.65 4.16
N VAL A 5 8.48 7.99 4.89
CA VAL A 5 7.47 8.94 4.47
C VAL A 5 7.84 10.28 5.06
N GLY A 6 7.96 11.30 4.20
CA GLY A 6 8.13 12.69 4.61
C GLY A 6 6.84 13.26 5.21
N ALA A 7 6.45 14.46 4.79
CA ALA A 7 5.20 15.07 5.24
C ALA A 7 3.99 14.15 5.02
N SER A 8 3.22 13.95 6.09
CA SER A 8 2.05 13.07 6.08
C SER A 8 0.88 13.72 6.82
N LYS A 9 -0.32 13.17 6.66
CA LYS A 9 -1.49 13.64 7.44
C LYS A 9 -1.25 13.63 8.96
N ALA A 10 -0.43 12.71 9.45
CA ALA A 10 -0.14 12.56 10.87
C ALA A 10 1.06 13.40 11.35
N ASP A 11 1.88 13.90 10.42
CA ASP A 11 3.07 14.71 10.69
C ASP A 11 3.34 15.60 9.46
N GLN A 12 2.60 16.71 9.36
CA GLN A 12 2.68 17.64 8.23
C GLN A 12 4.04 18.32 8.15
N ASP A 13 4.70 18.50 9.30
CA ASP A 13 5.99 19.17 9.44
C ASP A 13 7.18 18.20 9.32
N ASN A 14 6.91 16.89 9.17
CA ASN A 14 7.92 15.81 9.08
C ASN A 14 8.94 15.86 10.25
N THR A 15 8.44 16.13 11.45
CA THR A 15 9.24 16.23 12.68
C THR A 15 9.77 14.87 13.15
N LEU A 16 9.05 13.79 12.86
CA LEU A 16 9.45 12.41 13.12
C LEU A 16 9.21 11.59 11.84
N PRO A 17 10.27 11.16 11.13
CA PRO A 17 10.09 10.46 9.86
C PRO A 17 9.34 9.14 10.08
N ASP A 18 8.13 9.06 9.52
CA ASP A 18 7.31 7.86 9.55
C ASP A 18 7.97 6.77 8.69
N VAL A 19 8.25 5.61 9.27
CA VAL A 19 8.78 4.46 8.52
C VAL A 19 7.64 3.49 8.22
N VAL A 20 7.41 3.25 6.92
CA VAL A 20 6.43 2.27 6.44
C VAL A 20 7.17 1.01 6.00
N VAL A 21 6.76 -0.13 6.57
CA VAL A 21 7.24 -1.45 6.17
C VAL A 21 6.34 -1.98 5.05
N LEU A 22 6.93 -2.23 3.88
CA LEU A 22 6.25 -2.89 2.76
C LEU A 22 6.63 -4.37 2.73
N PRO A 23 5.66 -5.30 2.93
CA PRO A 23 5.92 -6.73 2.90
C PRO A 23 6.16 -7.21 1.47
N TYR A 24 7.06 -8.18 1.32
CA TYR A 24 7.21 -8.89 0.05
C TYR A 24 6.03 -9.86 -0.14
N GLY A 25 5.40 -9.82 -1.30
CA GLY A 25 4.38 -10.78 -1.68
C GLY A 25 5.01 -12.09 -2.18
N GLU A 26 4.27 -13.18 -2.10
CA GLU A 26 4.67 -14.46 -2.68
C GLU A 26 4.75 -14.36 -4.21
N THR A 27 3.75 -13.72 -4.81
CA THR A 27 3.70 -13.47 -6.26
C THR A 27 4.11 -12.04 -6.60
N PRO A 28 4.66 -11.77 -7.80
CA PRO A 28 5.09 -10.43 -8.16
C PRO A 28 3.93 -9.44 -8.34
N SER A 29 2.74 -9.93 -8.67
CA SER A 29 1.51 -9.13 -8.79
C SER A 29 0.98 -8.65 -7.44
N THR A 30 1.23 -9.40 -6.37
CA THR A 30 0.81 -9.04 -5.00
C THR A 30 1.95 -8.45 -4.15
N CYS A 31 3.17 -8.36 -4.69
CA CYS A 31 4.33 -7.85 -3.98
C CYS A 31 4.39 -6.32 -3.99
N ALA A 32 4.18 -5.69 -2.83
CA ALA A 32 4.20 -4.23 -2.71
C ALA A 32 5.54 -3.60 -3.11
N PRO A 33 6.72 -4.12 -2.70
CA PRO A 33 8.01 -3.66 -3.21
C PRO A 33 8.12 -3.71 -4.74
N CYS A 34 7.65 -4.79 -5.37
CA CYS A 34 7.63 -4.90 -6.84
C CYS A 34 6.78 -3.80 -7.50
N ALA A 35 5.64 -3.44 -6.91
CA ALA A 35 4.81 -2.34 -7.41
C ALA A 35 5.52 -0.99 -7.29
N VAL A 36 6.21 -0.73 -6.17
CA VAL A 36 7.00 0.50 -5.96
C VAL A 36 8.14 0.60 -6.97
N HIS A 37 8.92 -0.47 -7.16
CA HIS A 37 10.02 -0.48 -8.13
C HIS A 37 9.56 -0.14 -9.54
N ARG A 38 8.46 -0.76 -10.00
CA ARG A 38 7.91 -0.48 -11.34
C ARG A 38 7.38 0.96 -11.45
N TRP A 39 6.70 1.44 -10.42
CA TRP A 39 6.16 2.80 -10.41
C TRP A 39 7.27 3.84 -10.46
N VAL A 40 8.28 3.75 -9.58
CA VAL A 40 9.35 4.74 -9.53
C VAL A 40 10.24 4.67 -10.77
N ALA A 41 10.51 3.48 -11.31
CA ALA A 41 11.21 3.35 -12.58
C ALA A 41 10.46 4.07 -13.72
N LEU A 42 9.13 3.97 -13.76
CA LEU A 42 8.30 4.70 -14.72
C LEU A 42 8.33 6.22 -14.48
N MET A 43 8.34 6.65 -13.21
CA MET A 43 8.44 8.06 -12.83
C MET A 43 9.77 8.70 -13.23
N ASN A 44 10.86 7.92 -13.20
CA ASN A 44 12.20 8.37 -13.54
C ASN A 44 12.53 8.21 -15.03
N ALA A 45 11.56 7.80 -15.85
CA ALA A 45 11.76 7.69 -17.29
C ALA A 45 11.97 9.10 -17.90
N VAL A 46 13.11 9.31 -18.56
CA VAL A 46 13.51 10.63 -19.06
C VAL A 46 12.89 10.98 -20.41
N ASP A 47 12.46 9.96 -21.17
CA ASP A 47 11.86 10.16 -22.48
C ASP A 47 10.73 9.15 -22.77
N ARG A 48 10.05 9.38 -23.90
CA ARG A 48 8.96 8.52 -24.36
C ARG A 48 9.44 7.11 -24.70
N ARG A 49 10.65 6.93 -25.22
CA ARG A 49 11.16 5.61 -25.61
C ARG A 49 11.34 4.75 -24.36
N GLN A 50 12.01 5.25 -23.34
CA GLN A 50 12.20 4.57 -22.06
C GLN A 50 10.85 4.28 -21.38
N THR A 51 9.93 5.25 -21.38
CA THR A 51 8.57 5.06 -20.89
C THR A 51 7.88 3.88 -21.59
N MET A 52 7.91 3.85 -22.92
CA MET A 52 7.29 2.75 -23.68
C MET A 52 7.99 1.42 -23.42
N THR A 53 9.32 1.39 -23.31
CA THR A 53 10.06 0.18 -22.95
C THR A 53 9.61 -0.36 -21.60
N LEU A 54 9.49 0.48 -20.57
CA LEU A 54 9.04 0.07 -19.24
C LEU A 54 7.58 -0.41 -19.26
N LEU A 55 6.71 0.22 -20.03
CA LEU A 55 5.31 -0.17 -20.16
C LEU A 55 5.14 -1.47 -20.95
N TYR A 56 5.92 -1.70 -22.01
CA TYR A 56 5.89 -2.96 -22.76
C TYR A 56 6.54 -4.12 -21.99
N ALA A 57 7.61 -3.83 -21.24
CA ALA A 57 8.23 -4.79 -20.32
C ALA A 57 7.43 -4.95 -19.02
N TYR A 58 6.31 -4.23 -18.84
CA TYR A 58 5.48 -4.31 -17.66
C TYR A 58 4.80 -5.68 -17.60
N GLN A 59 5.47 -6.63 -16.96
CA GLN A 59 4.96 -7.96 -16.68
C GLN A 59 4.90 -8.17 -15.17
N LEU A 60 3.89 -8.94 -14.72
CA LEU A 60 3.63 -9.23 -13.30
C LEU A 60 3.96 -10.68 -12.93
N ASP A 61 4.72 -11.36 -13.77
CA ASP A 61 5.17 -12.75 -13.67
C ASP A 61 6.56 -12.87 -12.99
N VAL A 62 7.37 -11.81 -13.01
CA VAL A 62 8.71 -11.78 -12.41
C VAL A 62 8.81 -10.78 -11.25
N HIS A 63 9.48 -11.17 -10.16
CA HIS A 63 9.81 -10.27 -9.05
C HIS A 63 10.94 -9.33 -9.45
N VAL A 64 10.74 -8.03 -9.25
CA VAL A 64 11.69 -6.96 -9.59
C VAL A 64 12.09 -6.13 -8.37
N CYS A 65 11.96 -6.72 -7.20
CA CYS A 65 12.15 -6.06 -5.91
C CYS A 65 13.54 -6.28 -5.31
N GLY A 66 14.44 -6.99 -6.00
CA GLY A 66 15.79 -7.27 -5.53
C GLY A 66 15.86 -8.14 -4.27
N LYS A 67 14.78 -8.84 -3.90
CA LYS A 67 14.81 -9.85 -2.83
C LYS A 67 15.79 -10.97 -3.24
N ALA A 68 16.55 -11.51 -2.29
CA ALA A 68 17.45 -12.63 -2.55
C ALA A 68 16.73 -13.77 -3.30
N GLY A 69 17.33 -14.25 -4.39
CA GLY A 69 16.73 -15.26 -5.27
C GLY A 69 15.71 -14.72 -6.28
N THR A 70 15.58 -13.40 -6.45
CA THR A 70 14.72 -12.76 -7.46
C THR A 70 15.52 -11.86 -8.40
N SER A 71 14.88 -11.34 -9.46
CA SER A 71 15.56 -10.42 -10.37
C SER A 71 16.01 -9.13 -9.65
N PRO A 72 17.06 -8.47 -10.15
CA PRO A 72 17.53 -7.21 -9.60
C PRO A 72 16.42 -6.16 -9.49
N GLY A 73 16.56 -5.28 -8.50
CA GLY A 73 15.68 -4.13 -8.35
C GLY A 73 15.75 -3.18 -9.54
N LEU A 74 14.60 -2.64 -9.97
CA LEU A 74 14.56 -1.61 -11.03
C LEU A 74 15.06 -0.23 -10.59
N ILE A 75 15.13 0.00 -9.28
CA ILE A 75 15.47 1.29 -8.67
C ILE A 75 16.41 1.04 -7.49
N SER A 76 17.07 2.10 -7.05
CA SER A 76 17.88 2.16 -5.84
C SER A 76 17.20 3.03 -4.78
N SER A 77 17.78 3.09 -3.58
CA SER A 77 17.31 4.01 -2.53
C SER A 77 17.41 5.48 -2.94
N ALA A 78 18.36 5.84 -3.82
CA ALA A 78 18.53 7.22 -4.29
C ALA A 78 17.31 7.70 -5.11
N ASP A 79 16.68 6.80 -5.86
CA ASP A 79 15.48 7.08 -6.66
C ASP A 79 14.24 7.41 -5.80
N LEU A 80 14.25 6.98 -4.53
CA LEU A 80 13.18 7.24 -3.57
C LEU A 80 13.36 8.57 -2.81
N MET A 81 14.51 9.23 -2.94
CA MET A 81 14.81 10.47 -2.22
C MET A 81 14.25 11.73 -2.92
N SER A 82 13.33 11.56 -3.88
CA SER A 82 12.67 12.69 -4.53
C SER A 82 11.78 13.45 -3.55
N GLY A 83 11.85 14.78 -3.55
CA GLY A 83 10.89 15.64 -2.84
C GLY A 83 9.51 15.71 -3.50
N ALA A 84 9.33 15.09 -4.66
CA ALA A 84 8.04 15.04 -5.35
C ALA A 84 7.08 14.05 -4.68
N PRO A 85 5.75 14.24 -4.82
CA PRO A 85 4.77 13.29 -4.31
C PRO A 85 5.03 11.87 -4.83
N PHE A 86 5.09 10.90 -3.91
CA PHE A 86 5.37 9.51 -4.25
C PHE A 86 4.28 8.93 -5.15
N LEU A 87 3.00 9.06 -4.77
CA LEU A 87 1.86 8.70 -5.61
C LEU A 87 1.37 9.95 -6.36
N ARG A 88 1.83 10.12 -7.59
CA ARG A 88 1.41 11.23 -8.45
C ARG A 88 0.03 10.99 -9.06
N ALA A 89 -0.73 12.06 -9.25
CA ALA A 89 -1.99 11.98 -9.96
C ALA A 89 -1.74 11.55 -11.41
N THR A 90 -2.56 10.62 -11.89
CA THR A 90 -2.50 10.15 -13.27
C THR A 90 -3.82 10.44 -13.96
N TYR A 91 -3.73 10.85 -15.22
CA TYR A 91 -4.87 11.03 -16.09
C TYR A 91 -4.70 10.15 -17.31
N ARG A 92 -5.68 9.30 -17.59
CA ARG A 92 -5.69 8.45 -18.77
C ARG A 92 -7.03 8.57 -19.48
N ASN A 93 -6.97 8.76 -20.79
CA ASN A 93 -8.10 8.55 -21.70
C ASN A 93 -7.63 7.69 -22.89
N ARG A 94 -8.50 7.48 -23.88
CA ARG A 94 -8.18 6.66 -25.08
C ARG A 94 -7.02 7.21 -25.93
N ARG A 95 -6.68 8.50 -25.81
CA ARG A 95 -5.69 9.20 -26.65
C ARG A 95 -4.43 9.61 -25.90
N SER A 96 -4.49 9.76 -24.58
CA SER A 96 -3.38 10.28 -23.76
C SER A 96 -3.33 9.63 -22.39
N ALA A 97 -2.12 9.38 -21.91
CA ALA A 97 -1.82 9.15 -20.50
C ALA A 97 -0.84 10.24 -20.04
N ARG A 98 -1.09 10.82 -18.86
CA ARG A 98 -0.24 11.85 -18.26
C ARG A 98 -0.06 11.55 -16.78
N ILE A 99 1.15 11.80 -16.30
CA ILE A 99 1.49 11.80 -14.88
C ILE A 99 1.73 13.25 -14.49
N HIS A 100 0.98 13.73 -13.51
CA HIS A 100 1.05 15.11 -13.03
C HIS A 100 2.17 15.27 -11.99
N GLU A 101 2.55 16.50 -11.68
CA GLU A 101 3.51 16.77 -10.60
C GLU A 101 2.84 16.69 -9.22
N GLN A 102 1.53 16.91 -9.16
CA GLN A 102 0.76 16.87 -7.92
C GLN A 102 0.49 15.43 -7.46
N GLY A 103 0.31 15.28 -6.16
CA GLY A 103 -0.10 14.00 -5.55
C GLY A 103 -1.52 13.61 -5.94
N ILE A 104 -1.80 12.29 -5.93
CA ILE A 104 -3.15 11.76 -6.09
C ILE A 104 -4.06 12.20 -4.94
N THR A 105 -5.33 12.49 -5.24
CA THR A 105 -6.32 12.86 -4.22
C THR A 105 -6.92 11.63 -3.54
N GLY A 106 -7.47 11.83 -2.33
CA GLY A 106 -8.22 10.78 -1.62
C GLY A 106 -9.42 10.26 -2.42
N ASP A 107 -10.14 11.14 -3.10
CA ASP A 107 -11.30 10.78 -3.93
C ASP A 107 -10.90 9.96 -5.15
N ALA A 108 -9.75 10.27 -5.77
CA ALA A 108 -9.20 9.47 -6.86
C ALA A 108 -8.83 8.06 -6.37
N LEU A 109 -8.21 7.94 -5.20
CA LEU A 109 -7.92 6.64 -4.57
C LEU A 109 -9.19 5.86 -4.24
N HIS A 110 -10.23 6.53 -3.72
CA HIS A 110 -11.52 5.91 -3.46
C HIS A 110 -12.17 5.39 -4.76
N THR A 111 -12.18 6.21 -5.81
CA THR A 111 -12.70 5.85 -7.14
C THR A 111 -11.95 4.65 -7.72
N MET A 112 -10.61 4.64 -7.60
CA MET A 112 -9.78 3.51 -8.03
C MET A 112 -10.13 2.23 -7.25
N LEU A 113 -10.30 2.32 -5.94
CA LEU A 113 -10.71 1.17 -5.12
C LEU A 113 -12.03 0.59 -5.62
N LEU A 114 -13.07 1.42 -5.79
CA LEU A 114 -14.39 0.95 -6.25
C LEU A 114 -14.30 0.26 -7.61
N ALA A 115 -13.52 0.82 -8.54
CA ALA A 115 -13.29 0.22 -9.85
C ALA A 115 -12.60 -1.15 -9.74
N ARG A 116 -11.55 -1.28 -8.92
CA ARG A 116 -10.87 -2.57 -8.70
C ARG A 116 -11.78 -3.60 -8.02
N MET A 117 -12.65 -3.17 -7.10
CA MET A 117 -13.62 -4.06 -6.46
C MET A 117 -14.65 -4.60 -7.46
N ALA A 118 -15.16 -3.75 -8.35
CA ALA A 118 -16.06 -4.18 -9.42
C ALA A 118 -15.39 -5.18 -10.38
N GLU A 119 -14.14 -4.92 -10.77
CA GLU A 119 -13.35 -5.84 -11.61
C GLU A 119 -13.10 -7.18 -10.91
N ALA A 120 -13.01 -7.20 -9.59
CA ALA A 120 -12.88 -8.41 -8.78
C ALA A 120 -14.23 -9.12 -8.51
N GLY A 121 -15.34 -8.64 -9.09
CA GLY A 121 -16.67 -9.22 -8.88
C GLY A 121 -17.27 -8.94 -7.50
N MET A 122 -16.75 -7.96 -6.76
CA MET A 122 -17.26 -7.55 -5.45
C MET A 122 -18.25 -6.39 -5.59
N ASN A 123 -19.27 -6.31 -4.72
CA ASN A 123 -20.17 -5.16 -4.68
C ASN A 123 -19.45 -3.92 -4.11
N PRO A 124 -19.15 -2.87 -4.89
CA PRO A 124 -18.40 -1.72 -4.41
C PRO A 124 -19.18 -0.86 -3.41
N SER A 125 -20.52 -0.84 -3.47
CA SER A 125 -21.35 0.04 -2.63
C SER A 125 -21.26 -0.28 -1.14
N ALA A 126 -20.78 -1.48 -0.79
CA ALA A 126 -20.57 -1.92 0.58
C ALA A 126 -19.23 -1.44 1.17
N TYR A 127 -18.39 -0.74 0.39
CA TYR A 127 -17.02 -0.41 0.79
C TYR A 127 -16.65 1.05 0.54
N GLY A 128 -15.93 1.63 1.52
CA GLY A 128 -15.24 2.90 1.38
C GLY A 128 -13.72 2.71 1.39
N PHE A 129 -12.97 3.76 1.07
CA PHE A 129 -11.50 3.70 1.14
C PHE A 129 -11.00 3.34 2.55
N HIS A 130 -11.69 3.81 3.59
CA HIS A 130 -11.40 3.46 4.98
C HIS A 130 -11.71 2.00 5.35
N SER A 131 -12.51 1.27 4.55
CA SER A 131 -12.76 -0.15 4.79
C SER A 131 -11.48 -0.98 4.69
N LEU A 132 -10.47 -0.53 3.93
CA LEU A 132 -9.16 -1.18 3.86
C LEU A 132 -8.46 -1.22 5.23
N ARG A 133 -8.63 -0.17 6.05
CA ARG A 133 -8.09 -0.15 7.43
C ARG A 133 -8.79 -1.17 8.32
N ALA A 134 -10.12 -1.27 8.21
CA ALA A 134 -10.88 -2.29 8.93
C ALA A 134 -10.48 -3.71 8.52
N GLY A 135 -10.31 -3.95 7.21
CA GLY A 135 -9.80 -5.22 6.69
C GLY A 135 -8.42 -5.56 7.23
N HIS A 136 -7.50 -4.60 7.25
CA HIS A 136 -6.16 -4.77 7.83
C HIS A 136 -6.21 -5.16 9.31
N VAL A 137 -6.93 -4.40 10.14
CA VAL A 137 -7.03 -4.68 11.58
C VAL A 137 -7.66 -6.05 11.83
N THR A 138 -8.79 -6.32 11.18
CA THR A 138 -9.52 -7.59 11.34
C THR A 138 -8.62 -8.77 10.96
N GLN A 139 -7.94 -8.71 9.82
CA GLN A 139 -7.08 -9.81 9.38
C GLN A 139 -5.82 -9.96 10.26
N ALA A 140 -5.19 -8.86 10.67
CA ALA A 140 -4.03 -8.92 11.56
C ALA A 140 -4.38 -9.57 12.90
N ARG A 141 -5.55 -9.22 13.46
CA ARG A 141 -6.09 -9.83 14.68
C ARG A 141 -6.38 -11.31 14.53
N ARG A 142 -7.00 -11.73 13.41
CA ARG A 142 -7.22 -13.15 13.09
C ARG A 142 -5.91 -13.92 13.02
N ASN A 143 -4.86 -13.29 12.51
CA ASN A 143 -3.52 -13.84 12.46
C ASN A 143 -2.77 -13.76 13.80
N GLY A 144 -3.42 -13.31 14.88
CA GLY A 144 -2.86 -13.29 16.23
C GLY A 144 -2.06 -12.02 16.58
N ALA A 145 -2.05 -10.99 15.75
CA ALA A 145 -1.30 -9.77 16.02
C ALA A 145 -1.80 -9.03 17.27
N SER A 146 -0.86 -8.53 18.06
CA SER A 146 -1.11 -7.72 19.24
C SER A 146 -1.65 -6.33 18.85
N THR A 147 -2.20 -5.61 19.83
CA THR A 147 -2.70 -4.24 19.57
C THR A 147 -1.53 -3.32 19.18
N GLU A 148 -0.39 -3.50 19.84
CA GLU A 148 0.84 -2.73 19.65
C GLU A 148 1.42 -2.95 18.26
N GLU A 149 1.43 -4.19 17.77
CA GLU A 149 1.88 -4.53 16.42
C GLU A 149 1.00 -3.85 15.35
N ILE A 150 -0.31 -3.90 15.53
CA ILE A 150 -1.29 -3.25 14.64
C ILE A 150 -1.15 -1.73 14.70
N MET A 151 -0.97 -1.15 15.89
CA MET A 151 -0.73 0.28 16.08
C MET A 151 0.54 0.73 15.37
N ARG A 152 1.62 -0.07 15.41
CA ARG A 152 2.88 0.22 14.72
C ARG A 152 2.67 0.27 13.21
N ALA A 153 1.93 -0.69 12.64
CA ALA A 153 1.65 -0.71 11.19
C ALA A 153 0.69 0.42 10.77
N GLY A 154 -0.39 0.64 11.53
CA GLY A 154 -1.39 1.67 11.27
C GLY A 154 -0.96 3.09 11.64
N ARG A 155 0.18 3.24 12.32
CA ARG A 155 0.71 4.49 12.89
C ARG A 155 -0.31 5.19 13.80
N TRP A 156 -1.01 4.39 14.60
CA TRP A 156 -1.99 4.89 15.56
C TRP A 156 -1.35 5.09 16.93
N ARG A 157 -1.57 6.25 17.54
CA ARG A 157 -1.07 6.57 18.89
C ARG A 157 -1.92 5.99 20.01
N LYS A 158 -3.18 5.65 19.72
CA LYS A 158 -4.21 5.26 20.69
C LYS A 158 -4.81 3.90 20.35
N ALA A 159 -4.82 2.98 21.31
CA ALA A 159 -5.35 1.62 21.16
C ALA A 159 -6.84 1.62 20.81
N GLU A 160 -7.59 2.60 21.30
CA GLU A 160 -9.02 2.77 21.03
C GLU A 160 -9.30 2.94 19.53
N THR A 161 -8.34 3.52 18.78
CA THR A 161 -8.46 3.68 17.33
C THR A 161 -8.47 2.33 16.61
N VAL A 162 -7.70 1.36 17.12
CA VAL A 162 -7.67 -0.01 16.57
C VAL A 162 -9.03 -0.66 16.73
N ASN A 163 -9.67 -0.49 17.88
CA ASN A 163 -10.96 -1.12 18.19
C ASN A 163 -12.09 -0.63 17.28
N VAL A 164 -12.05 0.63 16.83
CA VAL A 164 -13.02 1.15 15.83
C VAL A 164 -12.95 0.40 14.50
N TYR A 165 -11.78 -0.16 14.17
CA TYR A 165 -11.54 -0.90 12.93
C TYR A 165 -11.62 -2.42 13.07
N ASP A 166 -11.65 -2.97 14.30
CA ASP A 166 -11.82 -4.40 14.52
C ASP A 166 -13.27 -4.79 14.24
N ARG A 167 -13.48 -5.63 13.21
CA ARG A 167 -14.80 -6.16 12.81
C ARG A 167 -14.88 -7.67 13.03
N GLU A 168 -14.05 -8.24 13.90
CA GLU A 168 -14.19 -9.64 14.28
C GLU A 168 -15.48 -9.85 15.09
N PHE A 169 -16.29 -10.82 14.66
CA PHE A 169 -17.57 -11.14 15.31
C PHE A 169 -17.57 -12.48 16.03
N ASN A 170 -16.47 -13.25 16.02
CA ASN A 170 -16.38 -14.51 16.73
C ASN A 170 -16.20 -14.29 18.26
N PRO A 171 -17.21 -14.57 19.12
CA PRO A 171 -17.13 -14.27 20.55
C PRO A 171 -16.17 -15.19 21.32
N ALA A 172 -15.82 -16.35 20.77
CA ALA A 172 -14.84 -17.27 21.36
C ALA A 172 -13.40 -16.89 20.96
N ALA A 173 -13.22 -16.24 19.81
CA ALA A 173 -11.91 -15.81 19.36
C ALA A 173 -11.37 -14.73 20.31
N ARG A 174 -10.14 -14.95 20.81
CA ARG A 174 -9.44 -14.00 21.70
C ARG A 174 -10.23 -13.67 22.98
N ASN A 175 -11.13 -14.56 23.39
CA ASN A 175 -11.85 -14.45 24.65
C ASN A 175 -11.01 -15.05 25.78
N SER A 176 -10.81 -14.28 26.85
CA SER A 176 -10.04 -14.73 28.02
C SER A 176 -10.63 -16.00 28.64
N VAL A 177 -11.94 -16.21 28.54
CA VAL A 177 -12.63 -17.42 29.02
C VAL A 177 -12.02 -18.69 28.44
N MET A 178 -11.66 -18.68 27.16
CA MET A 178 -11.04 -19.84 26.49
C MET A 178 -9.59 -20.10 26.92
N ARG A 179 -9.02 -19.24 27.77
CA ARG A 179 -7.64 -19.34 28.29
C ARG A 179 -7.59 -19.59 29.80
N LEU A 180 -8.74 -19.76 30.46
CA LEU A 180 -8.81 -19.96 31.92
C LEU A 180 -8.38 -21.36 32.37
N GLY A 181 -8.33 -22.35 31.46
CA GLY A 181 -7.88 -23.71 31.78
C GLY A 181 -8.83 -24.50 32.67
N LEU A 182 -10.14 -24.19 32.59
CA LEU A 182 -11.22 -24.89 33.29
C LEU A 182 -11.69 -26.13 32.52
#